data_AF-A0A323V416-F1
#
_entry.id   AF-A0A323V416-F1
#
_cell.length_a   1.000
_cell.length_b   1.000
_cell.length_c   1.000
_cell.angle_alpha   90.00
_cell.angle_beta   90.00
_cell.angle_gamma   90.00
#
_symmetry.space_group_name_H-M   'P 1'
#
loop_
_entity.id
_entity.type
_entity.pdbx_description
1 polymer ?
#
loop_
_entity_poly.entity_id
_entity_poly.type
_entity_poly.pdbx_seq_one_letter_code
_entity_poly.pdbx_strand_id
1 'polypeptide(L)'
;MSKRTVVAGAGWVLLTVLAFLADPVLGACVLIFGAIGVVVVQLSSSWDTHPDFEARELERARRRKAKWEKNAPAREKDAARWAAHQARKNRENAS
;
A
#
# COMPACT_ATOMS: atom_id res chain seq x y z
N MET A 1 -11.26 17.84 -4.12
CA MET A 1 -10.27 18.79 -4.69
C MET A 1 -10.45 20.12 -3.95
N SER A 2 -9.40 20.67 -3.34
CA SER A 2 -9.55 21.90 -2.54
C SER A 2 -9.85 23.10 -3.45
N LYS A 3 -10.54 24.12 -2.93
CA LYS A 3 -10.79 25.39 -3.66
C LYS A 3 -9.49 25.99 -4.20
N ARG A 4 -8.40 25.86 -3.45
CA ARG A 4 -7.05 26.34 -3.81
C ARG A 4 -6.47 25.58 -5.01
N THR A 5 -6.67 24.26 -5.08
CA THR A 5 -6.21 23.42 -6.19
C THR A 5 -6.95 23.76 -7.49
N VAL A 6 -8.27 24.01 -7.40
CA VAL A 6 -9.07 24.41 -8.57
C VAL A 6 -8.63 25.78 -9.10
N VAL A 7 -8.43 26.75 -8.20
CA VAL A 7 -7.94 28.09 -8.57
C VAL A 7 -6.54 28.02 -9.17
N ALA A 8 -5.63 27.24 -8.58
CA ALA A 8 -4.27 27.07 -9.10
C ALA A 8 -4.27 26.40 -10.48
N GLY A 9 -5.08 25.35 -10.68
CA GLY A 9 -5.23 24.69 -11.98
C GLY A 9 -5.79 25.62 -13.04
N ALA A 10 -6.87 26.37 -12.73
CA ALA A 10 -7.45 27.35 -13.64
C ALA A 10 -6.47 28.47 -14.00
N GLY A 11 -5.73 28.99 -13.01
CA GLY A 11 -4.70 30.01 -13.23
C GLY A 11 -3.55 29.51 -14.10
N TRP A 12 -3.11 28.27 -13.91
CA TRP A 12 -2.06 27.66 -14.75
C TRP A 12 -2.52 27.47 -16.20
N VAL A 13 -3.75 27.02 -16.43
CA VAL A 13 -4.31 26.90 -17.80
C VAL A 13 -4.39 28.27 -18.47
N LEU A 14 -4.91 29.29 -17.77
CA LEU A 14 -4.98 30.66 -18.28
C LEU A 14 -3.59 31.20 -18.64
N LEU A 15 -2.61 31.02 -17.73
CA LEU A 15 -1.22 31.42 -17.94
C LEU A 15 -0.63 30.73 -19.19
N THR A 16 -0.89 29.44 -19.35
CA THR A 16 -0.39 28.66 -20.48
C THR A 16 -0.97 29.17 -21.80
N VAL A 17 -2.28 29.45 -21.85
CA VAL A 17 -2.93 30.03 -23.04
C VAL A 17 -2.34 31.39 -23.38
N LEU A 18 -2.18 32.28 -22.39
CA LEU A 18 -1.56 33.59 -22.59
C LEU A 18 -0.10 33.49 -23.06
N ALA A 19 0.66 32.51 -22.55
CA ALA A 19 2.03 32.28 -22.99
C ALA A 19 2.09 31.82 -24.45
N PHE A 20 1.20 30.92 -24.90
CA PHE A 20 1.12 30.49 -26.30
C PHE A 20 0.71 31.62 -27.25
N LEU A 21 -0.13 32.55 -26.79
CA LEU A 21 -0.50 33.74 -27.56
C LEU A 21 0.69 34.69 -27.76
N ALA A 22 1.62 34.75 -26.80
CA ALA A 22 2.80 35.60 -26.88
C ALA A 22 3.94 34.95 -27.69
N ASP A 23 4.29 33.70 -27.37
CA ASP A 23 5.36 32.96 -28.03
C ASP A 23 5.14 31.44 -27.85
N PRO A 24 5.13 30.65 -28.94
CA PRO A 24 4.93 29.20 -28.87
C PRO A 24 5.95 28.45 -28.01
N VAL A 25 7.21 28.90 -27.98
CA VAL A 25 8.29 28.33 -27.16
C VAL A 25 8.04 28.61 -25.69
N LEU A 26 7.66 29.84 -25.34
CA LEU A 26 7.29 30.18 -23.96
C LEU A 26 6.08 29.38 -23.49
N GLY A 27 5.05 29.25 -24.34
CA GLY A 27 3.88 28.42 -24.08
C GLY A 27 4.25 26.96 -23.79
N ALA A 28 5.12 26.37 -24.61
CA ALA A 28 5.63 25.02 -24.41
C ALA A 28 6.40 24.88 -23.09
N CYS A 29 7.27 25.83 -22.75
CA CYS A 29 8.00 25.82 -21.48
C CYS A 29 7.04 25.83 -20.28
N VAL A 30 6.08 26.75 -20.24
CA VAL A 30 5.11 26.86 -19.13
C VAL A 30 4.27 25.60 -19.00
N LEU A 31 3.84 25.02 -20.12
CA LEU A 31 3.08 23.78 -20.13
C LEU A 31 3.91 22.61 -19.60
N ILE A 32 5.14 22.43 -20.08
CA ILE A 32 6.00 21.30 -19.70
C ILE A 32 6.39 21.39 -18.22
N PHE A 33 6.91 22.53 -17.78
CA PHE A 33 7.33 22.70 -16.38
C PHE A 33 6.14 22.61 -15.42
N GLY A 34 4.99 23.17 -15.80
CA GLY A 34 3.76 23.03 -15.01
C GLY A 34 3.30 21.58 -14.91
N ALA A 35 3.31 20.83 -16.01
CA ALA A 35 2.94 19.41 -16.03
C ALA A 35 3.88 18.56 -15.17
N ILE A 36 5.19 18.79 -15.27
CA ILE A 36 6.18 18.15 -14.40
C ILE A 36 5.88 18.47 -12.93
N GLY A 37 5.60 19.74 -12.61
CA GLY A 37 5.22 20.16 -11.26
C GLY A 37 4.00 19.41 -10.73
N VAL A 38 2.95 19.24 -11.54
CA VAL A 38 1.75 18.46 -11.17
C VAL A 38 2.11 17.01 -10.85
N VAL A 39 2.93 16.36 -11.67
CA VAL A 39 3.39 14.99 -11.44
C VAL A 39 4.18 14.88 -10.14
N VAL A 40 5.11 15.81 -9.90
CA VAL A 40 5.92 15.85 -8.68
C VAL A 40 5.04 16.03 -7.45
N VAL A 41 4.09 16.96 -7.48
CA VAL A 41 3.14 17.18 -6.37
C VAL A 41 2.31 15.93 -6.11
N GLN A 42 1.80 15.29 -7.17
CA GLN A 42 1.02 14.06 -7.06
C GLN A 42 1.86 12.93 -6.43
N LEU A 43 3.12 12.78 -6.84
CA LEU A 43 4.01 11.77 -6.26
C LEU A 43 4.37 12.09 -4.80
N SER A 44 4.59 13.36 -4.48
CA SER A 44 4.89 13.81 -3.11
C SER A 44 3.71 13.64 -2.16
N SER A 45 2.47 13.65 -2.67
CA SER A 45 1.27 13.55 -1.83
C SER A 45 1.19 12.25 -1.01
N SER A 46 1.91 11.21 -1.42
CA SER A 46 2.00 9.94 -0.72
C SER A 46 3.32 9.72 0.04
N TRP A 47 4.28 10.64 -0.03
CA TRP A 47 5.57 10.49 0.64
C TRP A 47 5.43 10.45 2.16
N ASP A 48 4.55 11.27 2.73
CA ASP A 48 4.26 11.24 4.18
C ASP A 48 3.35 10.07 4.58
N THR A 49 2.82 9.31 3.61
CA THR A 49 2.00 8.12 3.88
C THR A 49 2.90 6.90 4.06
N HIS A 50 3.77 6.96 5.05
CA HIS A 50 4.48 5.78 5.53
C HIS A 50 3.71 5.18 6.71
N PRO A 51 3.32 3.89 6.65
CA PRO A 51 2.65 3.28 7.78
C PRO A 51 3.60 3.24 8.98
N ASP A 52 3.11 3.75 10.11
CA ASP A 52 3.83 3.73 11.37
C ASP A 52 4.33 2.32 11.69
N PHE A 53 5.41 2.23 12.47
CA PHE A 53 5.93 0.93 12.89
C PHE A 53 4.84 0.06 13.52
N GLU A 54 3.99 0.64 14.37
CA GLU A 54 2.86 -0.06 14.98
C GLU A 54 1.79 -0.49 13.97
N ALA A 55 1.45 0.37 13.00
CA ALA A 55 0.49 0.02 11.95
C ALA A 55 0.99 -1.16 11.11
N ARG A 56 2.30 -1.16 10.78
CA ARG A 56 2.96 -2.27 10.05
C ARG A 56 2.96 -3.56 10.87
N GLU A 57 3.29 -3.49 12.16
CA GLU A 57 3.31 -4.67 13.03
C GLU A 57 1.91 -5.23 13.29
N LEU A 58 0.90 -4.36 13.48
CA LEU A 58 -0.50 -4.79 13.56
C LEU A 58 -0.94 -5.53 12.30
N GLU A 59 -0.59 -5.02 11.12
CA GLU A 59 -0.93 -5.69 9.86
C GLU A 59 -0.21 -7.03 9.72
N ARG A 60 1.08 -7.11 10.09
CA ARG A 60 1.82 -8.37 10.14
C ARG A 60 1.21 -9.36 11.13
N ALA A 61 0.78 -8.90 12.30
CA ALA A 61 0.11 -9.72 13.31
C ALA A 61 -1.24 -10.25 12.79
N ARG A 62 -2.04 -9.41 12.12
CA ARG A 62 -3.28 -9.84 11.47
C ARG A 62 -3.03 -10.90 10.40
N ARG A 63 -1.99 -10.72 9.56
CA ARG A 63 -1.59 -11.72 8.54
C ARG A 63 -1.14 -13.04 9.17
N ARG A 64 -0.37 -12.98 10.27
CA ARG A 64 0.01 -14.17 11.04
C ARG A 64 -1.23 -14.87 11.60
N LYS A 65 -2.16 -14.14 12.23
CA LYS A 65 -3.41 -14.69 12.77
C LYS A 65 -4.24 -15.38 11.68
N ALA A 66 -4.45 -14.73 10.54
CA ALA A 66 -5.19 -15.33 9.42
C ALA A 66 -4.51 -16.62 8.90
N LYS A 67 -3.17 -16.65 8.82
CA LYS A 67 -2.42 -17.86 8.47
C LYS A 67 -2.59 -18.96 9.52
N TRP A 68 -2.61 -18.60 10.81
CA TRP A 68 -2.81 -19.53 11.91
C TRP A 68 -4.21 -20.14 11.88
N GLU A 69 -5.25 -19.33 11.68
CA GLU A 69 -6.65 -19.78 11.60
C GLU A 69 -6.87 -20.70 10.40
N LYS A 70 -6.33 -20.35 9.21
CA LYS A 70 -6.40 -21.20 8.02
C LYS A 70 -5.80 -22.59 8.24
N ASN A 71 -4.74 -22.69 9.05
CA ASN A 71 -4.02 -23.95 9.30
C ASN A 71 -4.47 -24.67 10.58
N ALA A 72 -5.38 -24.10 11.37
CA ALA A 72 -5.92 -24.71 12.59
C ALA A 72 -6.48 -26.13 12.36
N PRO A 73 -7.35 -26.39 11.36
CA PRO A 73 -7.91 -27.73 11.15
C PRO A 73 -6.87 -28.77 10.73
N ALA A 74 -5.78 -28.34 10.07
CA ALA A 74 -4.67 -29.23 9.75
C ALA A 74 -3.88 -29.62 11.01
N ARG A 75 -3.65 -28.66 11.92
CA ARG A 75 -2.97 -28.93 13.20
C ARG A 75 -3.78 -29.82 14.13
N GLU A 76 -5.10 -29.69 14.17
CA GLU A 76 -5.95 -30.57 14.96
C GLU A 76 -5.86 -32.03 14.48
N LYS A 77 -5.85 -32.24 13.16
CA LYS A 77 -5.66 -33.58 12.57
C LYS A 77 -4.29 -34.15 12.86
N ASP A 78 -3.24 -33.32 12.80
CA ASP A 78 -1.88 -33.76 13.13
C ASP A 78 -1.72 -34.05 14.63
N ALA A 79 -2.32 -33.25 15.51
CA ALA A 79 -2.34 -33.50 16.95
C ALA A 79 -3.06 -34.82 17.27
N ALA A 80 -4.19 -35.09 16.62
CA ALA A 80 -4.92 -36.35 16.77
C ALA A 80 -4.09 -37.55 16.28
N ARG A 81 -3.41 -37.42 15.13
CA ARG A 81 -2.51 -38.47 14.60
C ARG A 81 -1.31 -38.72 15.52
N TRP A 82 -0.73 -37.65 16.07
CA TRP A 82 0.37 -37.73 17.01
C TRP A 82 -0.04 -38.41 18.31
N ALA A 83 -1.18 -38.04 18.88
CA ALA A 83 -1.73 -38.68 20.08
C ALA A 83 -2.01 -40.18 19.85
N ALA A 84 -2.58 -40.54 18.69
CA ALA A 84 -2.79 -41.94 18.31
C ALA A 84 -1.47 -42.71 18.17
N HIS A 85 -0.44 -42.09 17.59
CA HIS A 85 0.89 -42.70 17.49
C HIS A 85 1.53 -42.90 18.87
N GLN A 86 1.44 -41.92 19.76
CA GLN A 86 1.96 -42.04 21.13
C GLN A 86 1.24 -43.13 21.92
N ALA A 87 -0.09 -43.23 21.79
CA ALA A 87 -0.86 -44.30 22.41
C ALA A 87 -0.45 -45.70 21.93
N ARG A 88 -0.12 -45.87 20.64
CA ARG A 88 0.44 -47.14 20.13
C ARG A 88 1.82 -47.43 20.71
N LYS A 89 2.72 -46.44 20.73
CA LYS A 89 4.07 -46.60 21.27
C LYS A 89 4.07 -46.94 22.77
N ASN A 90 3.19 -46.31 23.55
CA ASN A 90 3.06 -46.62 24.98
C ASN A 90 2.51 -48.03 25.22
N ARG A 91 1.63 -48.54 24.34
CA ARG A 91 1.15 -49.93 24.42
C ARG A 91 2.24 -50.94 24.06
N GLU A 92 3.04 -50.64 23.03
CA GLU A 92 4.18 -51.46 22.60
C GLU A 92 5.31 -51.49 23.64
N ASN A 93 5.58 -50.36 24.31
CA ASN A 93 6.60 -50.31 25.37
C ASN A 93 6.13 -50.93 26.70
N ALA A 94 4.83 -51.21 26.87
CA ALA A 94 4.24 -51.76 28.09
C ALA A 94 3.98 -53.28 28.00
N SER A 95 4.25 -53.90 26.84
CA SER A 95 4.26 -55.35 26.61
C SER A 95 5.68 -55.89 26.62
#